data_AF-A0A950HAA3-F1
#
_entry.id   AF-A0A950HAA3-F1
#
_cell.length_a   1.000
_cell.length_b   1.000
_cell.length_c   1.000
_cell.angle_alpha   90.00
_cell.angle_beta   90.00
_cell.angle_gamma   90.00
#
_symmetry.space_group_name_H-M   'P 1'
#
loop_
_entity.id
_entity.type
_entity.pdbx_description
1 polymer ?
#
loop_
_entity_poly.entity_id
_entity_poly.type
_entity_poly.pdbx_seq_one_letter_code
_entity_poly.pdbx_strand_id
1 'polypeptide(L)'
;TFFRQIGSTGGGAKNCAFQPDAQGPAGVLKSCFANLKFVRNLIVGARDWPRDNIVVGDAAGAGISLTQEDGTVGYRLCQQKNSGNGCKKVSPALGAASDGRNIGADFEAIRQATAGVR
;
A
#
# COMPACT_ATOMS: atom_id res chain seq x y z
N THR A 1 18.97 -6.37 -7.56
CA THR A 1 17.83 -6.69 -8.45
C THR A 1 17.47 -5.45 -9.23
N PHE A 2 17.72 -5.46 -10.54
CA PHE A 2 17.43 -4.33 -11.41
C PHE A 2 15.91 -4.19 -11.59
N PHE A 3 15.33 -3.06 -11.19
CA PHE A 3 13.97 -2.69 -11.59
C PHE A 3 14.01 -2.32 -13.08
N ARG A 4 13.76 -3.30 -13.94
CA ARG A 4 13.66 -3.08 -15.38
C ARG A 4 12.40 -2.27 -15.63
N GLN A 5 12.56 -1.04 -16.12
CA GLN A 5 11.47 -0.22 -16.61
C GLN A 5 10.65 -1.05 -17.63
N ILE A 6 9.38 -1.34 -17.31
CA ILE A 6 8.44 -2.02 -18.20
C ILE A 6 8.02 -0.98 -19.25
N GLY A 7 8.90 -0.71 -20.22
CA GLY A 7 8.67 0.22 -21.33
C GLY A 7 8.75 1.71 -20.97
N SER A 8 9.24 2.51 -21.93
CA SER A 8 9.06 3.97 -21.89
C SER A 8 7.59 4.29 -22.15
N THR A 9 6.98 5.15 -21.33
CA THR A 9 5.62 5.68 -21.57
C THR A 9 5.55 6.63 -22.77
N GLY A 10 6.62 6.73 -23.59
CA GLY A 10 6.72 7.64 -24.73
C GLY A 10 6.92 9.09 -24.29
N GLY A 11 7.08 10.03 -25.25
CA GLY A 11 7.10 11.48 -24.95
C GLY A 11 8.44 12.09 -24.49
N GLY A 12 9.50 11.28 -24.29
CA GLY A 12 10.85 11.76 -23.99
C GLY A 12 10.88 12.73 -22.80
N ALA A 13 11.69 13.80 -22.88
CA ALA A 13 11.81 14.80 -21.80
C ALA A 13 10.50 15.54 -21.45
N LYS A 14 9.46 15.46 -22.29
CA LYS A 14 8.14 16.04 -21.99
C LYS A 14 7.24 15.10 -21.18
N ASN A 15 7.63 13.84 -21.02
CA ASN A 15 6.91 12.88 -20.19
C ASN A 15 7.13 13.22 -18.70
N CYS A 16 6.06 13.29 -17.91
CA CYS A 16 6.15 13.61 -16.49
C CYS A 16 6.96 12.57 -15.69
N ALA A 17 7.01 11.32 -16.15
CA ALA A 17 7.79 10.22 -15.58
C ALA A 17 9.11 9.97 -16.34
N PHE A 18 9.63 10.95 -17.10
CA PHE A 18 10.91 10.83 -17.80
C PHE A 18 12.06 10.59 -16.81
N GLN A 19 12.82 9.50 -16.98
CA GLN A 19 13.88 9.08 -16.05
C GLN A 19 13.37 8.86 -14.60
N PRO A 20 12.45 7.90 -14.39
CA PRO A 20 11.80 7.72 -13.08
C PRO A 20 12.79 7.30 -11.99
N ASP A 21 13.88 6.60 -12.34
CA ASP A 21 14.93 6.21 -11.40
C ASP A 21 15.70 7.42 -10.85
N ALA A 22 15.88 8.47 -11.66
CA ALA A 22 16.53 9.72 -11.24
C ALA A 22 15.57 10.63 -10.46
N GLN A 23 14.28 10.62 -10.80
CA GLN A 23 13.25 11.38 -10.09
C GLN A 23 12.87 10.76 -8.73
N GLY A 24 12.95 9.43 -8.61
CA GLY A 24 12.39 8.68 -7.50
C GLY A 24 10.85 8.74 -7.42
N PRO A 25 10.21 7.98 -6.52
CA PRO A 25 8.76 7.91 -6.42
C PRO A 25 8.10 9.26 -6.14
N ALA A 26 8.64 10.04 -5.20
CA ALA A 26 8.13 11.37 -4.89
C ALA A 26 8.25 12.35 -6.06
N GLY A 27 9.34 12.29 -6.83
CA GLY A 27 9.53 13.13 -8.02
C GLY A 27 8.51 12.80 -9.11
N VAL A 28 8.34 11.51 -9.43
CA VAL A 28 7.34 11.07 -10.42
C VAL A 28 5.94 11.49 -10.02
N LEU A 29 5.55 11.30 -8.75
CA LEU A 29 4.23 11.71 -8.27
C LEU A 29 4.02 13.22 -8.39
N LYS A 30 5.03 14.02 -8.02
CA LYS A 30 4.97 15.48 -8.14
C LYS A 30 4.81 15.93 -9.60
N SER A 31 5.54 15.30 -10.52
CA SER A 31 5.54 15.64 -11.94
C SER A 31 4.25 15.22 -12.64
N CYS A 32 3.74 14.02 -12.35
CA CYS A 32 2.59 13.45 -13.07
C CYS A 32 1.24 13.81 -12.45
N PHE A 33 1.20 14.14 -11.16
CA PHE A 33 -0.03 14.38 -10.42
C PHE A 33 0.03 15.70 -9.65
N ALA A 34 0.48 16.77 -10.31
CA ALA A 34 0.76 18.08 -9.70
C ALA A 34 -0.41 18.68 -8.88
N ASN A 35 -1.65 18.32 -9.20
CA ASN A 35 -2.87 18.80 -8.52
C ASN A 35 -3.46 17.80 -7.52
N LEU A 36 -2.79 16.67 -7.25
CA LEU A 36 -3.25 15.66 -6.31
C LEU A 36 -2.28 15.53 -5.13
N LYS A 37 -2.81 15.07 -4.00
CA LYS A 37 -2.01 14.76 -2.80
C LYS A 37 -1.94 13.26 -2.62
N PHE A 38 -0.72 12.72 -2.67
CA PHE A 38 -0.46 11.32 -2.36
C PHE A 38 -0.06 11.18 -0.90
N VAL A 39 -1.07 11.05 -0.03
CA VAL A 39 -0.92 11.08 1.43
C VAL A 39 -1.78 10.00 2.09
N ARG A 40 -1.43 9.60 3.31
CA ARG A 40 -2.14 8.63 4.15
C ARG A 40 -2.31 7.25 3.52
N ASN A 41 -1.33 6.82 2.73
CA ASN A 41 -1.22 5.46 2.23
C ASN A 41 -0.33 4.62 3.14
N LEU A 42 -0.59 3.31 3.18
CA LEU A 42 0.37 2.32 3.65
C LEU A 42 1.11 1.77 2.43
N ILE A 43 2.43 1.92 2.40
CA ILE A 43 3.28 1.51 1.28
C ILE A 43 4.31 0.50 1.80
N VAL A 44 4.30 -0.69 1.21
CA VAL A 44 5.24 -1.75 1.54
C VAL A 44 6.31 -1.81 0.47
N GLY A 45 7.58 -1.61 0.85
CA GLY A 45 8.73 -1.75 -0.03
C GLY A 45 9.63 -0.51 -0.10
N ALA A 46 9.73 0.08 -1.30
CA ALA A 46 10.74 1.09 -1.65
C ALA A 46 10.70 2.33 -0.73
N ARG A 47 11.84 3.02 -0.63
CA ARG A 47 12.03 4.23 0.16
C ARG A 47 11.67 5.49 -0.67
N ASP A 48 11.76 6.66 -0.04
CA ASP A 48 11.64 7.97 -0.71
C ASP A 48 10.26 8.31 -1.29
N TRP A 49 9.21 7.71 -0.73
CA TRP A 49 7.84 8.15 -0.93
C TRP A 49 7.55 9.46 -0.17
N PRO A 50 6.51 10.22 -0.57
CA PRO A 50 6.12 11.44 0.15
C PRO A 50 5.88 11.18 1.65
N ARG A 51 6.35 12.11 2.49
CA ARG A 51 6.46 11.93 3.96
C ARG A 51 5.15 11.70 4.70
N ASP A 52 4.02 12.16 4.14
CA ASP A 52 2.70 11.99 4.76
C ASP A 52 2.10 10.59 4.50
N ASN A 53 2.92 9.60 4.12
CA ASN A 53 2.54 8.21 3.98
C ASN A 53 3.27 7.34 5.00
N ILE A 54 2.67 6.21 5.34
CA ILE A 54 3.29 5.18 6.18
C ILE A 54 4.08 4.26 5.24
N VAL A 55 5.41 4.33 5.30
CA VAL A 55 6.30 3.49 4.49
C VAL A 55 6.97 2.46 5.39
N VAL A 56 6.86 1.19 5.01
CA VAL A 56 7.43 0.06 5.75
C VAL A 56 8.16 -0.88 4.79
N GLY A 57 9.19 -1.57 5.28
CA GLY A 57 10.03 -2.41 4.42
C GLY A 57 9.38 -3.72 3.97
N ASP A 58 8.43 -4.25 4.74
CA ASP A 58 7.78 -5.54 4.49
C ASP A 58 6.40 -5.63 5.15
N ALA A 59 5.70 -6.75 4.90
CA ALA A 59 4.37 -7.01 5.46
C ALA A 59 4.37 -7.13 7.00
N ALA A 60 5.49 -7.54 7.61
CA ALA A 60 5.59 -7.62 9.07
C ALA A 60 5.69 -6.22 9.69
N GLY A 61 6.44 -5.31 9.07
CA GLY A 61 6.51 -3.89 9.43
C GLY A 61 5.17 -3.18 9.24
N ALA A 62 4.39 -3.61 8.24
CA ALA A 62 3.01 -3.18 8.02
C ALA A 62 2.02 -3.72 9.06
N GLY A 63 2.42 -4.69 9.88
CA GLY A 63 1.52 -5.39 10.80
C GLY A 63 0.38 -6.08 10.04
N ILE A 64 0.67 -6.75 8.92
CA ILE A 64 -0.32 -7.52 8.16
C ILE A 64 -0.15 -9.01 8.52
N SER A 65 -1.23 -9.64 8.97
CA SER A 65 -1.32 -11.09 9.16
C SER A 65 -2.01 -11.74 7.97
N LEU A 66 -1.50 -12.91 7.57
CA LEU A 66 -2.16 -13.80 6.61
C LEU A 66 -3.13 -14.70 7.38
N THR A 67 -4.38 -14.74 6.97
CA THR A 67 -5.38 -15.70 7.46
C THR A 67 -5.73 -16.64 6.33
N GLN A 68 -5.62 -17.95 6.54
CA GLN A 68 -6.19 -18.90 5.60
C GLN A 68 -7.61 -19.23 6.04
N GLU A 69 -8.57 -19.01 5.14
CA GLU A 69 -9.99 -19.31 5.36
C GLU A 69 -10.49 -20.00 4.08
N ASP A 70 -10.97 -21.24 4.21
CA ASP A 70 -11.50 -22.06 3.11
C ASP A 70 -10.59 -22.14 1.86
N GLY A 71 -9.27 -22.28 2.07
CA GLY A 71 -8.28 -22.36 1.00
C GLY A 71 -7.96 -21.02 0.31
N THR A 72 -8.56 -19.93 0.77
CA THR A 72 -8.26 -18.56 0.31
C THR A 72 -7.36 -17.85 1.31
N VAL A 73 -6.33 -17.17 0.80
CA VAL A 73 -5.45 -16.33 1.61
C VAL A 73 -6.09 -14.96 1.80
N GLY A 74 -6.57 -14.70 3.01
CA GLY A 74 -7.00 -13.37 3.47
C GLY A 74 -5.86 -12.58 4.09
N TYR A 75 -5.92 -11.26 3.95
CA TYR A 75 -5.01 -10.32 4.60
C TYR A 75 -5.78 -9.52 5.64
N ARG A 76 -5.27 -9.46 6.87
CA ARG A 76 -5.86 -8.65 7.94
C ARG A 76 -4.81 -7.78 8.61
N LEU A 77 -5.22 -6.58 9.04
CA LEU A 77 -4.38 -5.73 9.87
C LEU A 77 -4.34 -6.26 11.30
N CYS A 78 -3.14 -6.34 11.86
CA CYS A 78 -2.91 -6.73 13.24
C CYS A 78 -3.37 -5.65 14.21
N GLN A 79 -4.47 -5.94 14.93
CA GLN A 79 -5.04 -5.06 15.95
C GLN A 79 -4.17 -4.96 17.21
N GLN A 80 -3.52 -6.07 17.57
CA GLN A 80 -2.68 -6.20 18.75
C GLN A 80 -1.50 -7.11 18.45
N LYS A 81 -0.41 -6.96 19.22
CA LYS A 81 0.72 -7.89 19.16
C LYS A 81 0.28 -9.21 19.79
N ASN A 82 0.27 -10.28 19.01
CA ASN A 82 -0.03 -11.62 19.49
C ASN A 82 0.83 -12.64 18.74
N SER A 83 1.60 -13.43 19.48
CA SER A 83 2.50 -14.44 18.92
C SER A 83 1.76 -15.63 18.31
N GLY A 84 0.47 -15.84 18.63
CA GLY A 84 -0.32 -16.99 18.18
C GLY A 84 -0.97 -16.85 16.81
N ASN A 85 -1.10 -15.63 16.26
CA ASN A 85 -1.81 -15.37 14.99
C ASN A 85 -0.93 -14.69 13.92
N GLY A 86 0.39 -14.74 14.07
CA GLY A 86 1.35 -14.11 13.15
C GLY A 86 1.49 -12.59 13.33
N CYS A 87 0.81 -11.97 14.28
CA CYS A 87 0.89 -10.52 14.52
C CYS A 87 2.08 -10.13 15.40
N LYS A 88 3.23 -9.89 14.76
CA LYS A 88 4.46 -9.43 15.42
C LYS A 88 4.41 -7.98 15.92
N LYS A 89 3.55 -7.14 15.32
CA LYS A 89 3.39 -5.71 15.62
C LYS A 89 1.96 -5.26 15.33
N VAL A 90 1.49 -4.25 16.07
CA VAL A 90 0.26 -3.51 15.74
C VAL A 90 0.44 -2.80 14.41
N SER A 91 -0.54 -2.91 13.52
CA SER A 91 -0.48 -2.26 12.22
C SER A 91 -0.52 -0.74 12.37
N PRO A 92 0.42 0.01 11.76
CA PRO A 92 0.31 1.46 11.69
C PRO A 92 -0.84 1.94 10.79
N ALA A 93 -1.48 1.03 10.02
CA ALA A 93 -2.62 1.35 9.17
C ALA A 93 -3.96 1.43 9.93
N LEU A 94 -3.99 1.10 11.23
CA LEU A 94 -5.20 1.22 12.04
C LEU A 94 -5.56 2.70 12.24
N GLY A 95 -6.79 3.07 11.86
CA GLY A 95 -7.29 4.44 11.95
C GLY A 95 -6.50 5.49 11.17
N ALA A 96 -5.61 5.08 10.27
CA ALA A 96 -4.66 5.99 9.62
C ALA A 96 -5.21 6.66 8.35
N ALA A 97 -6.39 6.25 7.87
CA ALA A 97 -7.04 6.89 6.74
C ALA A 97 -7.48 8.33 7.09
N SER A 98 -7.82 9.11 6.07
CA SER A 98 -8.26 10.51 6.23
C SER A 98 -9.52 10.67 7.08
N ASP A 99 -10.36 9.63 7.12
CA ASP A 99 -11.62 9.56 7.86
C ASP A 99 -11.50 8.80 9.19
N GLY A 100 -10.28 8.49 9.63
CA GLY A 100 -10.04 7.74 10.87
C GLY A 100 -10.35 6.25 10.79
N ARG A 101 -10.63 5.71 9.59
CA ARG A 101 -10.76 4.26 9.37
C ARG A 101 -9.41 3.59 9.10
N ASN A 102 -9.43 2.27 9.10
CA ASN A 102 -8.29 1.46 8.74
C ASN A 102 -7.95 1.64 7.25
N ILE A 103 -6.66 1.73 6.91
CA ILE A 103 -6.24 1.75 5.51
C ILE A 103 -6.46 0.36 4.89
N GLY A 104 -7.13 0.32 3.75
CA GLY A 104 -7.44 -0.91 3.00
C GLY A 104 -8.94 -1.10 2.80
N ALA A 105 -9.29 -2.19 2.13
CA ALA A 105 -10.69 -2.56 1.95
C ALA A 105 -11.24 -3.25 3.21
N ASP A 106 -12.49 -2.96 3.53
CA ASP A 106 -13.25 -3.76 4.50
C ASP A 106 -13.70 -5.06 3.83
N PHE A 107 -12.80 -6.04 3.83
CA PHE A 107 -13.06 -7.35 3.22
C PHE A 107 -14.25 -8.06 3.84
N GLU A 108 -14.56 -7.81 5.11
CA GLU A 108 -15.71 -8.42 5.77
C GLU A 108 -17.02 -7.81 5.25
N ALA A 109 -17.08 -6.48 5.12
CA ALA A 109 -18.23 -5.81 4.51
C ALA A 109 -18.43 -6.25 3.06
N ILE A 110 -17.34 -6.38 2.27
CA ILE A 110 -17.42 -6.89 0.89
C ILE A 110 -17.96 -8.32 0.87
N ARG A 111 -17.40 -9.21 1.70
CA ARG A 111 -17.81 -10.62 1.78
C ARG A 111 -19.27 -10.76 2.18
N GLN A 112 -19.75 -9.95 3.13
CA GLN A 112 -21.16 -9.95 3.53
C GLN A 112 -22.07 -9.41 2.43
N ALA A 113 -21.68 -8.33 1.75
CA ALA A 113 -22.46 -7.75 0.67
C ALA A 113 -22.55 -8.67 -0.57
N THR A 114 -21.55 -9.51 -0.81
CA THR A 114 -21.53 -10.48 -1.91
C THR A 114 -21.96 -11.88 -1.51
N ALA A 115 -22.28 -12.12 -0.23
CA ALA A 115 -22.75 -13.41 0.24
C ALA A 115 -24.06 -13.79 -0.47
N GLY A 116 -24.03 -14.87 -1.25
CA GLY A 116 -25.20 -15.38 -1.97
C GLY A 116 -25.42 -14.79 -3.36
N VAL A 117 -24.54 -13.88 -3.84
CA VAL A 117 -24.53 -13.45 -5.24
C VAL A 117 -23.81 -14.53 -6.06
N ARG A 118 -24.56 -15.22 -6.91
CA ARG A 118 -24.05 -16.23 -7.86
C ARG A 118 -24.28 -15.77 -9.30
#